data_AF-A0AAW0IV54-F1
#
_entry.id   AF-A0AAW0IV54-F1
#
_cell.length_a   1.000
_cell.length_b   1.000
_cell.length_c   1.000
_cell.angle_alpha   90.00
_cell.angle_beta   90.00
_cell.angle_gamma   90.00
#
_symmetry.space_group_name_H-M   'P 1'
#
loop_
_entity.id
_entity.type
_entity.pdbx_description
1 polymer ?
#
loop_
_entity_poly.entity_id
_entity_poly.type
_entity_poly.pdbx_seq_one_letter_code
_entity_poly.pdbx_strand_id
1 'polypeptide(L)'
;MKTSQAWRVGMADMQILPGPRHRPPLRRPMWIIILVLLVTLFLICAYMYPPQSSAACYVFSSRGCMSITDWLPPAPAREFTDEELASHVVIKDILNSPPILSHKSKIAFMFLTPGKFSVYVHASKEKPVHVSRYFVNRDIRSDQVIWGKISMVDAERRLLAYALQDPDNQHFVLLSDSFQDPGPHGNGRYSEHMLPEIEKKDFRKGAQWFSMKRQHAVIVVADNLYYSKFRDYCK
;
A
#
# COMPACT_ATOMS: atom_id res chain seq x y z
N MET A 1 13.66 -116.73 20.27
CA MET A 1 12.33 -116.31 19.77
C MET A 1 12.13 -114.83 20.06
N LYS A 2 11.24 -114.13 19.35
CA LYS A 2 10.79 -112.78 19.75
C LYS A 2 9.60 -112.90 20.71
N THR A 3 9.61 -112.11 21.77
CA THR A 3 8.40 -111.67 22.49
C THR A 3 8.45 -110.15 22.59
N SER A 4 7.30 -109.51 22.76
CA SER A 4 7.12 -108.07 22.57
C SER A 4 6.15 -107.50 23.62
N GLN A 5 6.08 -106.17 23.69
CA GLN A 5 5.18 -105.37 24.53
C GLN A 5 5.49 -105.41 26.05
N ALA A 6 5.17 -104.38 26.82
CA ALA A 6 5.05 -102.95 26.49
C ALA A 6 5.15 -102.13 27.79
N TRP A 7 5.79 -100.96 27.74
CA TRP A 7 5.71 -99.97 28.82
C TRP A 7 4.84 -98.79 28.37
N ARG A 8 4.04 -98.26 29.31
CA ARG A 8 3.00 -97.25 29.07
C ARG A 8 3.02 -96.25 30.23
N VAL A 9 3.02 -94.95 29.91
CA VAL A 9 3.09 -93.83 30.88
C VAL A 9 4.47 -93.76 31.60
N GLY A 10 5.07 -92.60 31.83
CA GLY A 10 4.75 -91.23 31.46
C GLY A 10 5.70 -90.24 32.13
N MET A 11 5.47 -88.93 31.95
CA MET A 11 6.37 -87.82 32.34
C MET A 11 7.67 -87.81 31.48
N ALA A 12 7.92 -86.88 30.57
CA ALA A 12 7.82 -85.41 30.61
C ALA A 12 8.90 -84.75 31.48
N ASP A 13 10.11 -84.65 30.94
CA ASP A 13 10.95 -83.44 31.06
C ASP A 13 12.05 -83.42 29.99
N MET A 14 11.68 -83.14 28.74
CA MET A 14 12.65 -82.89 27.68
C MET A 14 12.98 -81.40 27.65
N GLN A 15 14.10 -81.01 28.27
CA GLN A 15 14.56 -79.63 28.30
C GLN A 15 14.93 -79.15 26.88
N ILE A 16 14.00 -78.46 26.22
CA ILE A 16 14.22 -77.84 24.91
C ILE A 16 15.18 -76.66 25.11
N LEU A 17 16.45 -76.83 24.71
CA LEU A 17 17.37 -75.70 24.58
C LEU A 17 16.76 -74.68 23.59
N PRO A 18 16.59 -73.40 23.97
CA PRO A 18 16.19 -72.38 23.02
C PRO A 18 17.36 -72.14 22.06
N GLY A 19 17.19 -72.61 20.81
CA GLY A 19 18.15 -72.35 19.74
C GLY A 19 18.44 -70.85 19.56
N PRO A 20 19.59 -70.49 18.96
CA PRO A 20 20.04 -69.09 18.88
C PRO A 20 18.99 -68.23 18.18
N ARG A 21 18.32 -67.37 18.96
CA ARG A 21 17.30 -66.44 18.47
C ARG A 21 17.94 -65.40 17.57
N HIS A 22 18.01 -65.71 16.28
CA HIS A 22 18.46 -64.80 15.23
C HIS A 22 17.45 -63.65 15.16
N ARG A 23 17.73 -62.56 15.89
CA ARG A 23 16.93 -61.32 15.78
C ARG A 23 16.99 -60.88 14.31
N PRO A 24 15.85 -60.60 13.65
CA PRO A 24 15.89 -59.97 12.34
C PRO A 24 16.68 -58.66 12.48
N PRO A 25 17.53 -58.30 11.50
CA PRO A 25 18.24 -57.04 11.57
C PRO A 25 17.21 -55.91 11.68
N LEU A 26 17.31 -55.10 12.74
CA LEU A 26 16.52 -53.87 12.82
C LEU A 26 16.82 -53.06 11.57
N ARG A 27 15.85 -52.99 10.66
CA ARG A 27 15.86 -52.02 9.56
C ARG A 27 15.89 -50.65 10.22
N ARG A 28 17.09 -50.09 10.40
CA ARG A 28 17.30 -48.76 10.96
C ARG A 28 16.34 -47.82 10.24
N PRO A 29 15.57 -46.97 10.94
CA PRO A 29 14.51 -46.19 10.33
C PRO A 29 15.10 -44.99 9.57
N MET A 30 15.91 -45.26 8.54
CA MET A 30 16.46 -44.27 7.61
C MET A 30 15.33 -43.46 6.97
N TRP A 31 14.17 -44.07 6.75
CA TRP A 31 12.94 -43.39 6.33
C TRP A 31 12.50 -42.28 7.29
N ILE A 32 12.66 -42.43 8.61
CA ILE A 32 12.37 -41.37 9.58
C ILE A 32 13.41 -40.25 9.48
N ILE A 33 14.70 -40.60 9.31
CA ILE A 33 15.77 -39.61 9.14
C ILE A 33 15.56 -38.79 7.85
N ILE A 34 15.22 -39.47 6.74
CA ILE A 34 14.89 -38.85 5.45
C ILE A 34 13.62 -38.00 5.56
N LEU A 35 12.58 -38.48 6.25
CA LEU A 35 11.34 -37.71 6.47
C LEU A 35 11.63 -36.43 7.28
N VAL A 36 12.42 -36.52 8.36
CA VAL A 36 12.80 -35.36 9.18
C VAL A 36 13.67 -34.38 8.39
N LEU A 37 14.61 -34.84 7.58
CA LEU A 37 15.41 -33.99 6.68
C LEU A 37 14.53 -33.29 5.63
N LEU A 38 13.55 -33.99 5.04
CA LEU A 38 12.66 -33.43 4.03
C LEU A 38 11.70 -32.41 4.64
N VAL A 39 11.14 -32.68 5.82
CA VAL A 39 10.28 -31.75 6.57
C VAL A 39 11.06 -30.51 7.04
N THR A 40 12.28 -30.68 7.57
CA THR A 40 13.10 -29.53 8.00
C THR A 40 13.56 -28.68 6.81
N LEU A 41 13.96 -29.29 5.69
CA LEU A 41 14.25 -28.55 4.46
C LEU A 41 13.01 -27.80 3.94
N PHE A 42 11.83 -28.43 3.95
CA PHE A 42 10.57 -27.78 3.55
C PHE A 42 10.25 -26.57 4.43
N LEU A 43 10.41 -26.68 5.76
CA LEU A 43 10.20 -25.57 6.70
C LEU A 43 11.21 -24.44 6.48
N ILE A 44 12.49 -24.74 6.22
CA ILE A 44 13.52 -23.73 5.88
C ILE A 44 13.16 -23.02 4.57
N CYS A 45 12.77 -23.77 3.54
CA CYS A 45 12.33 -23.18 2.26
C CYS A 45 11.08 -22.31 2.42
N ALA A 46 10.09 -22.73 3.20
CA ALA A 46 8.88 -21.95 3.47
C ALA A 46 9.16 -20.67 4.30
N TYR A 47 10.17 -20.70 5.17
CA TYR A 47 10.63 -19.54 5.93
C TYR A 47 11.43 -18.55 5.07
N MET A 48 12.31 -19.04 4.18
CA MET A 48 13.11 -18.20 3.28
C MET A 48 12.31 -17.65 2.09
N TYR A 49 11.29 -18.38 1.62
CA TYR A 49 10.45 -18.01 0.49
C TYR A 49 8.97 -17.99 0.89
N PRO A 50 8.53 -17.02 1.71
CA PRO A 50 7.12 -16.87 2.06
C PRO A 50 6.27 -16.64 0.80
N PRO A 51 5.13 -17.33 0.64
CA PRO A 51 4.36 -17.31 -0.60
C PRO A 51 3.70 -15.94 -0.83
N GLN A 52 4.19 -15.19 -1.81
CA GLN A 52 3.71 -13.86 -2.18
C GLN A 52 2.33 -13.83 -2.87
N SER A 53 1.64 -14.96 -2.98
CA SER A 53 0.32 -15.06 -3.63
C SER A 53 -0.61 -16.03 -2.92
N SER A 54 -1.86 -15.64 -2.73
CA SER A 54 -2.90 -16.38 -2.00
C SER A 54 -3.33 -17.70 -2.66
N ALA A 55 -2.99 -17.92 -3.94
CA ALA A 55 -3.40 -19.11 -4.69
C ALA A 55 -2.90 -20.43 -4.08
N ALA A 56 -1.68 -20.44 -3.52
CA ALA A 56 -1.09 -21.64 -2.91
C ALA A 56 -1.79 -22.10 -1.61
N CYS A 57 -2.50 -21.20 -0.92
CA CYS A 57 -3.18 -21.49 0.36
C CYS A 57 -4.35 -22.48 0.21
N TYR A 58 -5.00 -22.49 -0.95
CA TYR A 58 -6.24 -23.25 -1.20
C TYR A 58 -6.07 -24.79 -1.15
N VAL A 59 -4.84 -25.30 -1.23
CA VAL A 59 -4.57 -26.75 -1.27
C VAL A 59 -4.67 -27.40 0.11
N PHE A 60 -4.45 -26.66 1.21
CA PHE A 60 -4.28 -27.26 2.55
C PHE A 60 -5.15 -26.68 3.68
N SER A 61 -5.74 -25.48 3.57
CA SER A 61 -6.74 -25.03 4.57
C SER A 61 -7.66 -23.93 4.05
N SER A 62 -8.97 -24.18 4.06
CA SER A 62 -10.02 -23.21 3.73
C SER A 62 -10.32 -22.21 4.85
N ARG A 63 -9.59 -22.23 5.97
CA ARG A 63 -9.83 -21.37 7.15
C ARG A 63 -8.59 -20.68 7.74
N GLY A 64 -7.38 -20.93 7.21
CA GLY A 64 -6.12 -20.50 7.86
C GLY A 64 -5.43 -19.26 7.28
N CYS A 65 -5.83 -18.75 6.11
CA CYS A 65 -4.99 -17.84 5.31
C CYS A 65 -5.08 -16.34 5.68
N MET A 66 -4.95 -16.01 6.97
CA MET A 66 -4.85 -14.62 7.46
C MET A 66 -3.82 -14.40 8.58
N SER A 67 -2.95 -15.37 8.91
CA SER A 67 -2.05 -15.26 10.08
C SER A 67 -0.59 -15.63 9.75
N ILE A 68 0.05 -14.78 8.93
CA ILE A 68 1.52 -14.75 8.77
C ILE A 68 2.02 -13.29 8.86
N THR A 69 1.30 -12.36 8.24
CA THR A 69 1.48 -10.90 8.45
C THR A 69 1.43 -10.53 9.92
N ASP A 70 0.49 -11.12 10.65
CA ASP A 70 0.16 -10.81 12.05
C ASP A 70 1.18 -11.40 13.04
N TRP A 71 2.05 -12.32 12.57
CA TRP A 71 3.11 -12.95 13.36
C TRP A 71 4.47 -12.26 13.21
N LEU A 72 4.63 -11.42 12.20
CA LEU A 72 5.80 -10.55 12.09
C LEU A 72 5.61 -9.38 13.07
N PRO A 73 6.64 -8.99 13.85
CA PRO A 73 6.58 -7.72 14.56
C PRO A 73 6.36 -6.60 13.53
N PRO A 74 5.51 -5.59 13.81
CA PRO A 74 5.31 -4.49 12.88
C PRO A 74 6.66 -3.87 12.55
N ALA A 75 6.91 -3.61 11.27
CA ALA A 75 8.14 -2.96 10.83
C ALA A 75 8.34 -1.67 11.66
N PRO A 76 9.55 -1.41 12.19
CA PRO A 76 9.78 -0.32 13.13
C PRO A 76 9.25 0.98 12.53
N ALA A 77 8.31 1.61 13.24
CA ALA A 77 7.58 2.75 12.73
C ALA A 77 8.56 3.85 12.31
N ARG A 78 8.55 4.20 11.01
CA ARG A 78 9.50 5.19 10.48
C ARG A 78 9.29 6.52 11.22
N GLU A 79 10.38 7.06 11.75
CA GLU A 79 10.37 8.40 12.31
C GLU A 79 10.08 9.42 11.19
N PHE A 80 9.09 10.26 11.44
CA PHE A 80 8.73 11.36 10.54
C PHE A 80 9.70 12.53 10.74
N THR A 81 10.02 13.23 9.66
CA THR A 81 10.66 14.55 9.74
C THR A 81 9.72 15.56 10.41
N ASP A 82 10.25 16.69 10.90
CA ASP A 82 9.43 17.73 11.53
C ASP A 82 8.31 18.25 10.59
N GLU A 83 8.57 18.34 9.29
CA GLU A 83 7.56 18.72 8.28
C GLU A 83 6.48 17.65 8.11
N GLU A 84 6.87 16.37 8.03
CA GLU A 84 5.93 15.23 7.93
C GLU A 84 5.09 15.09 9.21
N LEU A 85 5.70 15.30 10.39
CA LEU A 85 5.04 15.25 11.68
C LEU A 85 4.05 16.41 11.84
N ALA A 86 4.42 17.63 11.44
CA ALA A 86 3.53 18.78 11.42
C ALA A 86 2.33 18.54 10.49
N SER A 87 2.57 18.04 9.26
CA SER A 87 1.51 17.62 8.34
C SER A 87 0.61 16.53 8.96
N HIS A 88 1.19 15.52 9.59
CA HIS A 88 0.44 14.42 10.20
C HIS A 88 -0.47 14.90 11.33
N VAL A 89 0.04 15.77 12.22
CA VAL A 89 -0.76 16.35 13.31
C VAL A 89 -1.91 17.21 12.77
N VAL A 90 -1.63 18.08 11.80
CA VAL A 90 -2.66 18.94 11.17
C VAL A 90 -3.72 18.12 10.44
N ILE A 91 -3.34 17.13 9.64
CA ILE A 91 -4.28 16.24 8.93
C ILE A 91 -5.12 15.43 9.91
N LYS A 92 -4.50 14.91 10.98
CA LYS A 92 -5.19 14.17 12.05
C LYS A 92 -6.22 15.04 12.76
N ASP A 93 -5.89 16.30 13.07
CA ASP A 93 -6.86 17.23 13.67
C ASP A 93 -8.03 17.51 12.72
N ILE A 94 -7.74 17.85 11.45
CA ILE A 94 -8.77 18.11 10.41
C ILE A 94 -9.73 16.92 10.25
N LEU A 95 -9.22 15.68 10.25
CA LEU A 95 -10.03 14.47 10.09
C LEU A 95 -10.93 14.17 11.30
N ASN A 96 -10.57 14.65 12.49
CA ASN A 96 -11.42 14.56 13.69
C ASN A 96 -12.31 15.80 13.90
N SER A 97 -11.98 16.92 13.25
CA SER A 97 -12.74 18.17 13.36
C SER A 97 -14.10 18.13 12.64
N PRO A 98 -15.14 18.78 13.19
CA PRO A 98 -16.42 18.91 12.49
C PRO A 98 -16.30 19.81 11.25
N PRO A 99 -17.05 19.55 10.17
CA PRO A 99 -16.97 20.33 8.93
C PRO A 99 -17.40 21.79 9.15
N ILE A 100 -16.49 22.73 8.84
CA ILE A 100 -16.74 24.18 8.92
C ILE A 100 -17.74 24.60 7.84
N LEU A 101 -19.02 24.71 8.21
CA LEU A 101 -20.09 25.13 7.31
C LEU A 101 -20.28 26.66 7.32
N SER A 102 -20.02 27.34 6.19
CA SER A 102 -20.41 28.75 6.04
C SER A 102 -21.85 28.90 5.54
N HIS A 103 -22.62 29.76 6.22
CA HIS A 103 -23.94 30.23 5.77
C HIS A 103 -23.89 31.06 4.47
N LYS A 104 -22.70 31.48 4.02
CA LYS A 104 -22.46 32.23 2.77
C LYS A 104 -21.57 31.44 1.79
N SER A 105 -21.68 30.12 1.80
CA SER A 105 -20.83 29.21 1.02
C SER A 105 -20.67 29.63 -0.46
N LYS A 106 -19.41 29.77 -0.85
CA LYS A 106 -18.91 30.07 -2.19
C LYS A 106 -18.28 28.81 -2.78
N ILE A 107 -18.25 28.75 -4.10
CA ILE A 107 -17.32 27.89 -4.82
C ILE A 107 -16.04 28.70 -5.09
N ALA A 108 -14.88 28.05 -5.15
CA ALA A 108 -13.65 28.59 -5.70
C ALA A 108 -13.42 27.94 -7.06
N PHE A 109 -13.51 28.75 -8.11
CA PHE A 109 -13.25 28.34 -9.48
C PHE A 109 -11.86 28.82 -9.90
N MET A 110 -11.05 27.93 -10.42
CA MET A 110 -9.81 28.31 -11.11
C MET A 110 -10.22 28.50 -12.59
N PHE A 111 -10.69 29.72 -12.92
CA PHE A 111 -11.62 30.08 -14.02
C PHE A 111 -13.01 29.40 -13.89
N LEU A 112 -14.22 29.97 -14.14
CA LEU A 112 -14.80 31.31 -14.40
C LEU A 112 -16.30 31.21 -13.91
N THR A 113 -17.38 31.98 -14.20
CA THR A 113 -17.76 33.19 -14.98
C THR A 113 -19.01 33.79 -14.26
N PRO A 114 -19.07 35.10 -13.90
CA PRO A 114 -19.51 35.69 -12.61
C PRO A 114 -20.90 35.32 -12.01
N GLY A 115 -20.98 35.29 -10.66
CA GLY A 115 -22.24 35.06 -9.91
C GLY A 115 -22.14 35.05 -8.37
N LYS A 116 -21.55 34.00 -7.77
CA LYS A 116 -21.55 33.73 -6.31
C LYS A 116 -20.28 33.02 -5.79
N PHE A 117 -19.12 33.28 -6.38
CA PHE A 117 -17.92 32.46 -6.17
C PHE A 117 -16.64 33.28 -6.38
N SER A 118 -15.54 32.72 -5.88
CA SER A 118 -14.21 33.28 -6.01
C SER A 118 -13.53 32.75 -7.28
N VAL A 119 -12.83 33.61 -8.01
CA VAL A 119 -12.02 33.24 -9.19
C VAL A 119 -10.55 33.52 -8.91
N TYR A 120 -9.70 32.53 -9.18
CA TYR A 120 -8.25 32.59 -9.04
C TYR A 120 -7.57 32.22 -10.35
N VAL A 121 -6.50 32.94 -10.71
CA VAL A 121 -5.77 32.78 -11.97
C VAL A 121 -4.32 32.47 -11.65
N HIS A 122 -3.71 31.53 -12.36
CA HIS A 122 -2.28 31.23 -12.24
C HIS A 122 -1.53 31.77 -13.47
N ALA A 123 -0.60 32.70 -13.26
CA ALA A 123 0.14 33.36 -14.34
C ALA A 123 1.61 32.91 -14.38
N SER A 124 1.93 31.94 -15.26
CA SER A 124 3.30 31.45 -15.52
C SER A 124 4.21 32.49 -16.25
N LYS A 125 3.67 33.66 -16.59
CA LYS A 125 4.37 34.77 -17.27
C LYS A 125 4.17 36.06 -16.48
N GLU A 126 5.21 36.88 -16.41
CA GLU A 126 5.20 38.14 -15.64
C GLU A 126 4.23 39.21 -16.17
N LYS A 127 3.80 39.08 -17.42
CA LYS A 127 2.74 39.89 -18.02
C LYS A 127 1.50 39.01 -18.25
N PRO A 128 0.32 39.40 -17.75
CA PRO A 128 -0.90 38.61 -17.93
C PRO A 128 -1.26 38.53 -19.42
N VAL A 129 -1.56 37.33 -19.88
CA VAL A 129 -1.89 37.07 -21.30
C VAL A 129 -3.33 37.51 -21.65
N HIS A 130 -4.20 37.66 -20.65
CA HIS A 130 -5.61 37.97 -20.83
C HIS A 130 -6.05 39.18 -19.99
N VAL A 131 -6.28 40.32 -20.64
CA VAL A 131 -6.61 41.61 -19.99
C VAL A 131 -8.11 41.72 -19.65
N SER A 132 -8.75 40.62 -19.26
CA SER A 132 -10.19 40.60 -19.01
C SER A 132 -10.54 41.20 -17.65
N ARG A 133 -11.58 42.04 -17.59
CA ARG A 133 -12.04 42.72 -16.34
C ARG A 133 -12.33 41.76 -15.18
N TYR A 134 -12.59 40.48 -15.47
CA TYR A 134 -12.88 39.45 -14.47
C TYR A 134 -11.61 38.87 -13.79
N PHE A 135 -10.43 39.11 -14.35
CA PHE A 135 -9.14 38.60 -13.86
C PHE A 135 -8.23 39.67 -13.26
N VAL A 136 -8.60 40.94 -13.38
CA VAL A 136 -7.82 42.07 -12.81
C VAL A 136 -7.59 41.82 -11.32
N ASN A 137 -6.31 41.81 -10.92
CA ASN A 137 -5.83 41.52 -9.56
C ASN A 137 -6.24 40.12 -9.04
N ARG A 138 -6.39 39.13 -9.94
CA ARG A 138 -6.62 37.70 -9.60
C ARG A 138 -5.46 36.77 -9.98
N ASP A 139 -4.45 37.31 -10.66
CA ASP A 139 -3.22 36.61 -11.01
C ASP A 139 -2.38 36.31 -9.76
N ILE A 140 -2.18 35.03 -9.47
CA ILE A 140 -1.23 34.53 -8.48
C ILE A 140 0.09 34.24 -9.19
N ARG A 141 1.16 34.88 -8.70
CA ARG A 141 2.52 34.72 -9.24
C ARG A 141 3.19 33.46 -8.68
N SER A 142 4.06 32.89 -9.50
CA SER A 142 4.63 31.56 -9.32
C SER A 142 5.86 31.38 -10.20
N ASP A 143 6.52 30.25 -9.99
CA ASP A 143 7.62 29.71 -10.79
C ASP A 143 7.09 29.16 -12.13
N GLN A 144 7.95 28.98 -13.14
CA GLN A 144 7.48 28.55 -14.46
C GLN A 144 6.89 27.13 -14.45
N VAL A 145 5.63 27.03 -14.85
CA VAL A 145 4.94 25.74 -15.03
C VAL A 145 5.36 25.10 -16.34
N ILE A 146 6.05 23.96 -16.23
CA ILE A 146 6.35 23.07 -17.34
C ILE A 146 5.32 21.94 -17.34
N TRP A 147 4.71 21.67 -18.50
CA TRP A 147 3.71 20.61 -18.63
C TRP A 147 4.31 19.22 -18.35
N GLY A 148 3.51 18.36 -17.73
CA GLY A 148 3.88 16.97 -17.41
C GLY A 148 4.88 16.80 -16.26
N LYS A 149 5.26 17.88 -15.57
CA LYS A 149 6.18 17.90 -14.42
C LYS A 149 5.48 18.39 -13.14
N ILE A 150 6.09 18.13 -11.97
CA ILE A 150 5.56 18.55 -10.66
C ILE A 150 5.25 20.05 -10.57
N SER A 151 5.93 20.91 -11.34
CA SER A 151 5.62 22.36 -11.42
C SER A 151 4.13 22.66 -11.71
N MET A 152 3.39 21.76 -12.35
CA MET A 152 1.93 21.87 -12.47
C MET A 152 1.23 21.69 -11.11
N VAL A 153 1.59 20.65 -10.36
CA VAL A 153 1.05 20.37 -9.02
C VAL A 153 1.43 21.48 -8.03
N ASP A 154 2.65 22.02 -8.13
CA ASP A 154 3.11 23.16 -7.31
C ASP A 154 2.22 24.40 -7.54
N ALA A 155 1.87 24.66 -8.81
CA ALA A 155 0.97 25.73 -9.22
C ALA A 155 -0.48 25.50 -8.75
N GLU A 156 -1.01 24.29 -8.91
CA GLU A 156 -2.36 23.90 -8.48
C GLU A 156 -2.50 23.93 -6.95
N ARG A 157 -1.49 23.47 -6.21
CA ARG A 157 -1.42 23.56 -4.74
C ARG A 157 -1.33 25.02 -4.28
N ARG A 158 -0.54 25.86 -4.96
CA ARG A 158 -0.45 27.31 -4.69
C ARG A 158 -1.81 27.99 -4.94
N LEU A 159 -2.54 27.64 -6.01
CA LEU A 159 -3.91 28.11 -6.24
C LEU A 159 -4.87 27.69 -5.12
N LEU A 160 -4.83 26.42 -4.67
CA LEU A 160 -5.65 25.94 -3.55
C LEU A 160 -5.35 26.70 -2.26
N ALA A 161 -4.07 26.96 -1.95
CA ALA A 161 -3.65 27.70 -0.76
C ALA A 161 -4.20 29.14 -0.72
N TYR A 162 -4.18 29.87 -1.85
CA TYR A 162 -4.82 31.19 -1.94
C TYR A 162 -6.35 31.10 -1.86
N ALA A 163 -6.95 30.08 -2.48
CA ALA A 163 -8.39 29.89 -2.46
C ALA A 163 -8.93 29.53 -1.07
N LEU A 164 -8.13 28.89 -0.22
CA LEU A 164 -8.48 28.55 1.17
C LEU A 164 -8.52 29.76 2.11
N GLN A 165 -7.91 30.90 1.76
CA GLN A 165 -7.87 32.10 2.62
C GLN A 165 -9.27 32.70 2.86
N ASP A 166 -10.20 32.54 1.92
CA ASP A 166 -11.60 32.90 2.11
C ASP A 166 -12.33 31.73 2.81
N PRO A 167 -12.88 31.91 4.04
CA PRO A 167 -13.56 30.85 4.78
C PRO A 167 -14.90 30.43 4.15
N ASP A 168 -15.49 31.27 3.31
CA ASP A 168 -16.71 30.92 2.58
C ASP A 168 -16.44 29.99 1.40
N ASN A 169 -15.20 29.89 0.89
CA ASN A 169 -14.87 28.94 -0.18
C ASN A 169 -14.96 27.51 0.37
N GLN A 170 -16.05 26.81 0.03
CA GLN A 170 -16.42 25.50 0.58
C GLN A 170 -16.26 24.36 -0.44
N HIS A 171 -16.35 24.69 -1.73
CA HIS A 171 -16.10 23.79 -2.85
C HIS A 171 -15.02 24.39 -3.75
N PHE A 172 -14.18 23.56 -4.32
CA PHE A 172 -13.04 23.94 -5.16
C PHE A 172 -13.14 23.18 -6.47
N VAL A 173 -12.97 23.87 -7.60
CA VAL A 173 -13.03 23.29 -8.94
C VAL A 173 -11.81 23.76 -9.73
N LEU A 174 -11.01 22.80 -10.19
CA LEU A 174 -9.79 23.08 -10.95
C LEU A 174 -10.02 22.82 -12.44
N LEU A 175 -9.89 23.87 -13.25
CA LEU A 175 -10.06 23.85 -14.70
C LEU A 175 -8.73 24.29 -15.37
N SER A 176 -8.28 23.55 -16.38
CA SER A 176 -7.00 23.77 -17.07
C SER A 176 -7.10 23.28 -18.51
N ASP A 177 -6.83 24.15 -19.50
CA ASP A 177 -7.11 23.93 -20.94
C ASP A 177 -6.92 22.49 -21.45
N SER A 178 -7.98 21.96 -22.06
CA SER A 178 -7.94 20.65 -22.72
C SER A 178 -7.27 20.77 -24.10
N PHE A 179 -6.01 20.37 -24.18
CA PHE A 179 -5.34 20.09 -25.44
C PHE A 179 -5.09 18.58 -25.61
N GLN A 180 -4.94 18.12 -26.85
CA GLN A 180 -4.77 16.71 -27.17
C GLN A 180 -3.28 16.33 -27.16
N ASP A 181 -2.88 15.52 -26.18
CA ASP A 181 -1.57 14.89 -26.11
C ASP A 181 -1.57 13.52 -26.83
N PRO A 182 -0.81 13.33 -27.92
CA PRO A 182 -0.65 12.04 -28.59
C PRO A 182 0.47 11.18 -27.99
N GLY A 183 1.12 11.62 -26.91
CA GLY A 183 2.31 10.99 -26.33
C GLY A 183 2.04 9.70 -25.53
N PRO A 184 3.10 8.90 -25.27
CA PRO A 184 3.01 7.59 -24.61
C PRO A 184 2.82 7.66 -23.08
N HIS A 185 2.20 8.72 -22.55
CA HIS A 185 2.20 9.08 -21.11
C HIS A 185 1.19 8.27 -20.27
N GLY A 186 1.23 6.94 -20.38
CA GLY A 186 0.41 5.98 -19.65
C GLY A 186 0.86 5.73 -18.19
N ASN A 187 0.66 4.49 -17.72
CA ASN A 187 0.77 4.11 -16.31
C ASN A 187 2.21 3.97 -15.76
N GLY A 188 3.23 4.24 -16.57
CA GLY A 188 4.65 4.01 -16.23
C GLY A 188 5.31 5.03 -15.29
N ARG A 189 4.54 5.93 -14.64
CA ARG A 189 5.08 7.00 -13.77
C ARG A 189 5.22 6.63 -12.27
N TYR A 190 4.84 5.41 -11.87
CA TYR A 190 5.10 4.93 -10.52
C TYR A 190 6.60 4.63 -10.33
N SER A 191 7.17 5.04 -9.19
CA SER A 191 8.55 4.74 -8.81
C SER A 191 8.59 3.92 -7.52
N GLU A 192 9.47 2.91 -7.45
CA GLU A 192 9.61 2.06 -6.26
C GLU A 192 10.14 2.84 -5.04
N HIS A 193 10.80 3.98 -5.26
CA HIS A 193 11.21 4.91 -4.19
C HIS A 193 10.04 5.65 -3.50
N MET A 194 8.82 5.50 -4.01
CA MET A 194 7.61 5.98 -3.34
C MET A 194 7.17 5.04 -2.20
N LEU A 195 7.75 3.84 -2.08
CA LEU A 195 7.58 2.96 -0.92
C LEU A 195 8.33 3.49 0.32
N PRO A 196 7.91 3.11 1.54
CA PRO A 196 6.67 2.37 1.85
C PRO A 196 5.38 3.22 1.76
N GLU A 197 5.47 4.55 1.69
CA GLU A 197 4.33 5.46 1.83
C GLU A 197 3.23 5.27 0.77
N ILE A 198 3.60 5.06 -0.49
CA ILE A 198 2.66 4.87 -1.60
C ILE A 198 2.90 3.49 -2.20
N GLU A 199 2.09 2.51 -1.82
CA GLU A 199 2.12 1.21 -2.47
C GLU A 199 1.61 1.28 -3.91
N LYS A 200 2.22 0.47 -4.80
CA LYS A 200 1.80 0.33 -6.20
C LYS A 200 0.33 -0.08 -6.39
N LYS A 201 -0.26 -0.74 -5.39
CA LYS A 201 -1.68 -1.12 -5.37
C LYS A 201 -2.61 0.09 -5.18
N ASP A 202 -2.14 1.17 -4.56
CA ASP A 202 -2.91 2.36 -4.19
C ASP A 202 -2.61 3.57 -5.10
N PHE A 203 -1.47 3.58 -5.80
CA PHE A 203 -1.16 4.56 -6.83
C PHE A 203 -2.25 4.60 -7.92
N ARG A 204 -2.77 5.80 -8.23
CA ARG A 204 -3.78 6.04 -9.27
C ARG A 204 -3.42 7.28 -10.09
N LYS A 205 -3.63 7.21 -11.41
CA LYS A 205 -3.63 8.38 -12.30
C LYS A 205 -5.07 8.85 -12.50
N GLY A 206 -5.35 10.11 -12.20
CA GLY A 206 -6.64 10.76 -12.44
C GLY A 206 -6.66 11.62 -13.71
N ALA A 207 -7.79 12.31 -13.93
CA ALA A 207 -7.83 13.48 -14.80
C ALA A 207 -7.24 14.70 -14.05
N GLN A 208 -6.68 15.66 -14.79
CA GLN A 208 -6.27 16.96 -14.21
C GLN A 208 -7.48 17.81 -13.79
N TRP A 209 -8.66 17.50 -14.34
CA TRP A 209 -9.94 18.11 -14.00
C TRP A 209 -10.53 17.45 -12.76
N PHE A 210 -10.68 18.19 -11.66
CA PHE A 210 -11.29 17.68 -10.43
C PHE A 210 -12.07 18.74 -9.66
N SER A 211 -12.95 18.29 -8.78
CA SER A 211 -13.59 19.12 -7.76
C SER A 211 -13.51 18.47 -6.38
N MET A 212 -13.42 19.29 -5.33
CA MET A 212 -13.29 18.83 -3.95
C MET A 212 -13.93 19.76 -2.93
N LYS A 213 -14.22 19.25 -1.73
CA LYS A 213 -14.70 20.03 -0.58
C LYS A 213 -13.52 20.66 0.18
N ARG A 214 -13.78 21.72 0.94
CA ARG A 214 -12.79 22.44 1.76
C ARG A 214 -11.90 21.53 2.61
N GLN A 215 -12.47 20.56 3.32
CA GLN A 215 -11.68 19.63 4.17
C GLN A 215 -10.61 18.88 3.36
N HIS A 216 -10.95 18.39 2.16
CA HIS A 216 -9.99 17.70 1.29
C HIS A 216 -8.94 18.69 0.75
N ALA A 217 -9.34 19.92 0.40
CA ALA A 217 -8.43 20.96 -0.07
C ALA A 217 -7.41 21.36 1.01
N VAL A 218 -7.82 21.46 2.28
CA VAL A 218 -6.88 21.72 3.38
C VAL A 218 -5.92 20.55 3.57
N ILE A 219 -6.39 19.30 3.53
CA ILE A 219 -5.53 18.10 3.61
C ILE A 219 -4.47 18.09 2.49
N VAL A 220 -4.87 18.37 1.25
CA VAL A 220 -3.96 18.44 0.09
C VAL A 220 -2.94 19.57 0.19
N VAL A 221 -3.31 20.71 0.80
CA VAL A 221 -2.40 21.85 1.01
C VAL A 221 -1.52 21.68 2.27
N ALA A 222 -1.93 20.85 3.23
CA ALA A 222 -1.20 20.56 4.47
C ALA A 222 -0.24 19.36 4.37
N ASP A 223 -0.46 18.41 3.44
CA ASP A 223 0.37 17.21 3.29
C ASP A 223 1.78 17.51 2.75
N ASN A 224 2.82 17.15 3.49
CA ASN A 224 4.20 17.09 2.99
C ASN A 224 4.70 15.65 2.82
N LEU A 225 3.99 14.65 3.35
CA LEU A 225 4.41 13.24 3.37
C LEU A 225 4.26 12.60 1.98
N TYR A 226 3.07 12.67 1.38
CA TYR A 226 2.87 12.09 0.05
C TYR A 226 3.35 13.04 -1.05
N TYR A 227 3.13 14.35 -0.89
CA TYR A 227 3.57 15.38 -1.82
C TYR A 227 5.08 15.39 -2.05
N SER A 228 5.92 15.23 -1.02
CA SER A 228 7.37 15.14 -1.21
C SER A 228 7.76 13.93 -2.08
N LYS A 229 7.18 12.75 -1.82
CA LYS A 229 7.36 11.55 -2.66
C LYS A 229 6.95 11.77 -4.11
N PHE A 230 5.83 12.45 -4.36
CA PHE A 230 5.43 12.82 -5.72
C PHE A 230 6.40 13.84 -6.35
N ARG A 231 6.83 14.87 -5.61
CA ARG A 231 7.75 15.91 -6.08
C ARG A 231 9.11 15.35 -6.48
N ASP A 232 9.64 14.42 -5.68
CA ASP A 232 11.02 13.96 -5.82
C ASP A 232 11.13 12.77 -6.81
N TYR A 233 10.07 11.96 -6.94
CA TYR A 233 10.07 10.71 -7.71
C TYR A 233 9.08 10.64 -8.90
N CYS A 234 8.10 11.54 -9.03
CA CYS A 234 7.22 11.58 -10.21
C CYS A 234 7.80 12.51 -11.29
N LYS A 235 8.11 11.94 -12.47
CA LYS A 235 8.79 12.62 -13.59
C LYS A 235 8.06 12.35 -14.90
#